data_AF-A0A536G3K2-F1
#
_entry.id   AF-A0A536G3K2-F1
#
_cell.length_a   1.000
_cell.length_b   1.000
_cell.length_c   1.000
_cell.angle_alpha   90.00
_cell.angle_beta   90.00
_cell.angle_gamma   90.00
#
_symmetry.space_group_name_H-M   'P 1'
#
loop_
_entity.id
_entity.type
_entity.pdbx_description
1 polymer ?
#
loop_
_entity_poly.entity_id
_entity_poly.type
_entity_poly.pdbx_seq_one_letter_code
_entity_poly.pdbx_strand_id
1 'polypeptide(L)'
;MSPTKTTAADDGSLKRLGGGRWQTRDERFTIEPQSGTWAVVDAEETDDLGLPLVRGPFRSLTDAKAAIAAARTNAAPASPLAKRLERGGMKRSAAAETGRAGRGAAKGRAAAKSAADQPEEPGWLRDLSPPQRGRARRLIERLTGDDVGDAASIIRRDLVGDVPAIAAHAIEQRLAALPADATPAQVVRILADGSDDALGVRWRIVDGDGRPIVIEPPKGARRRT
;
A
#
# COMPACT_ATOMS: atom_id res chain seq x y z
N MET A 1 24.14 -6.15 -43.39
CA MET A 1 23.63 -7.19 -42.47
C MET A 1 23.74 -6.65 -41.06
N SER A 2 22.67 -6.00 -40.58
CA SER A 2 22.58 -5.54 -39.19
C SER A 2 22.07 -6.71 -38.36
N PRO A 3 22.71 -7.06 -37.23
CA PRO A 3 22.18 -8.11 -36.37
C PRO A 3 20.86 -7.64 -35.76
N THR A 4 19.80 -8.39 -36.03
CA THR A 4 18.49 -8.26 -35.38
C THR A 4 18.68 -8.43 -33.87
N LYS A 5 18.39 -7.37 -33.12
CA LYS A 5 18.25 -7.41 -31.67
C LYS A 5 17.04 -8.29 -31.34
N THR A 6 17.28 -9.59 -31.19
CA THR A 6 16.35 -10.54 -30.59
C THR A 6 15.91 -9.97 -29.25
N THR A 7 14.67 -9.53 -29.17
CA THR A 7 14.06 -9.00 -27.96
C THR A 7 13.65 -10.21 -27.13
N ALA A 8 14.60 -10.74 -26.36
CA ALA A 8 14.32 -11.74 -25.34
C ALA A 8 13.60 -11.05 -24.18
N ALA A 9 12.36 -11.49 -23.94
CA ALA A 9 11.60 -11.43 -22.69
C ALA A 9 11.65 -10.14 -21.87
N ASP A 10 10.58 -9.34 -21.95
CA ASP A 10 10.25 -8.36 -20.91
C ASP A 10 9.78 -9.15 -19.67
N ASP A 11 10.74 -9.50 -18.81
CA ASP A 11 10.53 -10.20 -17.55
C ASP A 11 9.56 -9.40 -16.67
N GLY A 12 8.31 -9.86 -16.62
CA GLY A 12 7.16 -9.26 -15.95
C GLY A 12 7.50 -8.30 -14.81
N SER A 13 7.43 -7.00 -15.10
CA SER A 13 7.66 -5.94 -14.12
C SER A 13 6.70 -6.13 -12.93
N LEU A 14 7.25 -6.46 -11.76
CA LEU A 14 6.47 -6.60 -10.53
C LEU A 14 6.17 -5.22 -9.95
N LYS A 15 4.89 -4.88 -9.85
CA LYS A 15 4.36 -3.75 -9.09
C LYS A 15 4.24 -4.16 -7.61
N ARG A 16 4.80 -3.35 -6.70
CA ARG A 16 4.62 -3.57 -5.26
C ARG A 16 3.23 -3.09 -4.83
N LEU A 17 2.48 -3.93 -4.10
CA LEU A 17 1.11 -3.64 -3.63
C LEU A 17 1.03 -3.22 -2.15
N GLY A 18 2.17 -3.17 -1.46
CA GLY A 18 2.27 -2.88 -0.02
C GLY A 18 2.04 -4.10 0.87
N GLY A 19 2.51 -4.03 2.13
CA GLY A 19 2.45 -5.16 3.06
C GLY A 19 3.30 -6.34 2.60
N GLY A 20 4.45 -6.06 1.98
CA GLY A 20 5.32 -7.04 1.35
C GLY A 20 4.76 -7.72 0.09
N ARG A 21 3.53 -7.42 -0.36
CA ARG A 21 2.96 -8.04 -1.57
C ARG A 21 3.50 -7.45 -2.87
N TRP A 22 3.58 -8.28 -3.90
CA TRP A 22 3.97 -7.92 -5.26
C TRP A 22 2.94 -8.44 -6.24
N GLN A 23 2.77 -7.78 -7.38
CA GLN A 23 1.87 -8.21 -8.43
C GLN A 23 2.52 -7.99 -9.78
N THR A 24 2.33 -8.92 -10.72
CA THR A 24 2.78 -8.69 -12.10
C THR A 24 1.94 -7.60 -12.75
N ARG A 25 2.51 -6.89 -13.74
CA ARG A 25 1.82 -5.78 -14.42
C ARG A 25 0.53 -6.19 -15.14
N ASP A 26 0.47 -7.43 -15.60
CA ASP A 26 -0.71 -8.06 -16.20
C ASP A 26 -1.71 -8.57 -15.15
N GLU A 27 -1.47 -8.29 -13.87
CA GLU A 27 -2.33 -8.63 -12.73
C GLU A 27 -2.52 -10.13 -12.49
N ARG A 28 -1.92 -10.99 -13.32
CA ARG A 28 -2.05 -12.46 -13.26
C ARG A 28 -1.48 -13.07 -11.98
N PHE A 29 -0.28 -12.66 -11.58
CA PHE A 29 0.40 -13.23 -10.43
C PHE A 29 0.47 -12.24 -9.28
N THR A 30 0.16 -12.69 -8.08
CA THR A 30 0.37 -11.94 -6.83
C THR A 30 1.32 -12.72 -5.93
N ILE A 31 2.44 -12.13 -5.52
CA ILE A 31 3.33 -12.69 -4.50
C ILE A 31 2.94 -12.12 -3.14
N GLU A 32 2.67 -12.99 -2.17
CA GLU A 32 2.27 -12.60 -0.82
C GLU A 32 3.25 -13.13 0.23
N PRO A 33 3.63 -12.31 1.25
CA PRO A 33 4.39 -12.80 2.37
C PRO A 33 3.48 -13.62 3.30
N GLN A 34 3.97 -14.79 3.68
CA GLN A 34 3.45 -15.63 4.75
C GLN A 34 4.49 -15.66 5.87
N SER A 35 4.15 -16.11 7.07
CA SER A 35 5.04 -16.10 8.25
C SER A 35 6.43 -16.72 7.95
N GLY A 36 7.40 -15.87 7.57
CA GLY A 36 8.76 -16.26 7.17
C GLY A 36 8.90 -16.91 5.78
N THR A 37 7.87 -16.93 4.94
CA THR A 37 7.90 -17.55 3.60
C THR A 37 7.10 -16.73 2.57
N TRP A 38 7.15 -17.11 1.30
CA TRP A 38 6.45 -16.42 0.22
C TRP A 38 5.50 -17.36 -0.51
N ALA A 39 4.32 -16.89 -0.91
CA ALA A 39 3.38 -17.61 -1.75
C ALA A 39 3.12 -16.82 -3.05
N VAL A 40 2.85 -17.53 -4.14
CA VAL A 40 2.45 -16.93 -5.42
C VAL A 40 1.03 -17.38 -5.73
N VAL A 41 0.11 -16.43 -5.86
CA VAL A 41 -1.27 -16.64 -6.31
C VAL A 41 -1.32 -16.39 -7.81
N ASP A 42 -1.76 -17.38 -8.59
CA ASP A 42 -2.02 -17.28 -10.03
C ASP A 42 -3.54 -17.12 -10.24
N ALA A 43 -3.95 -15.97 -10.77
CA ALA A 43 -5.37 -15.66 -11.00
C ALA A 43 -5.94 -16.29 -12.27
N GLU A 44 -5.08 -16.76 -13.19
CA GLU A 44 -5.52 -17.43 -14.43
C GLU A 44 -5.67 -18.94 -14.25
N GLU A 45 -4.86 -19.55 -13.38
CA GLU A 45 -5.00 -20.96 -13.03
C GLU A 45 -5.88 -21.13 -11.79
N THR A 46 -6.69 -22.18 -11.81
CA THR A 46 -7.53 -22.54 -10.66
C THR A 46 -7.23 -23.95 -10.20
N ASP A 47 -7.38 -24.19 -8.90
CA ASP A 47 -7.33 -25.53 -8.32
C ASP A 47 -8.63 -26.31 -8.57
N ASP A 48 -8.70 -27.54 -8.05
CA ASP A 48 -9.87 -28.42 -8.20
C ASP A 48 -11.16 -27.85 -7.57
N LEU A 49 -11.05 -26.81 -6.73
CA LEU A 49 -12.16 -26.11 -6.09
C LEU A 49 -12.57 -24.86 -6.87
N GLY A 50 -11.89 -24.55 -7.97
CA GLY A 50 -12.11 -23.34 -8.77
C GLY A 50 -11.57 -22.07 -8.11
N LEU A 51 -10.67 -22.19 -7.12
CA LEU A 51 -10.01 -21.07 -6.47
C LEU A 51 -8.69 -20.75 -7.19
N PRO A 52 -8.22 -19.49 -7.19
CA PRO A 52 -6.92 -19.14 -7.74
C PRO A 52 -5.79 -20.04 -7.22
N LEU A 53 -4.96 -20.57 -8.12
CA LEU A 53 -3.93 -21.53 -7.78
C LEU A 53 -2.84 -20.86 -6.94
N VAL A 54 -2.61 -21.39 -5.73
CA VAL A 54 -1.53 -20.93 -4.84
C VAL A 54 -0.33 -21.86 -4.96
N ARG A 55 0.84 -21.27 -5.27
CA ARG A 55 2.15 -21.94 -5.35
C ARG A 55 3.01 -21.52 -4.16
N GLY A 56 3.68 -22.47 -3.50
CA GLY A 56 4.54 -22.21 -2.35
C GLY A 56 4.29 -23.19 -1.19
N PRO A 57 4.89 -22.98 -0.01
CA PRO A 57 5.68 -21.82 0.41
C PRO A 57 7.12 -21.79 -0.14
N PHE A 58 7.60 -20.61 -0.54
CA PHE A 58 8.96 -20.35 -0.99
C PHE A 58 9.81 -19.72 0.13
N ARG A 59 11.11 -20.07 0.16
CA ARG A 59 12.05 -19.59 1.17
C ARG A 59 12.59 -18.19 0.87
N SER A 60 12.50 -17.75 -0.37
CA SER A 60 12.92 -16.42 -0.79
C SER A 60 11.97 -15.81 -1.83
N LEU A 61 11.99 -14.49 -1.92
CA LEU A 61 11.28 -13.76 -2.97
C LEU A 61 11.83 -14.12 -4.37
N THR A 62 13.12 -14.44 -4.47
CA THR A 62 13.75 -14.88 -5.73
C THR A 62 13.17 -16.19 -6.22
N ASP A 63 12.95 -17.17 -5.33
CA ASP A 63 12.34 -18.45 -5.68
C ASP A 63 10.88 -18.27 -6.13
N ALA A 64 10.15 -17.37 -5.48
CA ALA A 64 8.79 -17.00 -5.88
C ALA A 64 8.75 -16.37 -7.28
N LYS A 65 9.71 -15.50 -7.62
CA LYS A 65 9.85 -14.93 -8.97
C LYS A 65 10.21 -15.99 -10.01
N ALA A 66 11.10 -16.92 -9.68
CA ALA A 66 11.44 -18.04 -10.55
C ALA A 66 10.21 -18.94 -10.81
N ALA A 67 9.36 -19.15 -9.81
CA ALA A 67 8.12 -19.89 -9.96
C ALA A 67 7.12 -19.20 -10.91
N ILE A 68 7.04 -17.87 -10.93
CA ILE A 68 6.24 -17.11 -11.91
C ILE A 68 6.78 -17.35 -13.33
N ALA A 69 8.09 -17.28 -13.52
CA ALA A 69 8.70 -17.54 -14.83
C ALA A 69 8.40 -18.97 -15.31
N ALA A 70 8.53 -19.96 -14.42
CA ALA A 70 8.21 -21.35 -14.70
C ALA A 70 6.71 -21.58 -15.01
N ALA A 71 5.82 -20.89 -14.29
CA ALA A 71 4.37 -20.93 -14.52
C ALA A 71 3.99 -20.32 -15.88
N ARG A 72 4.66 -19.26 -16.32
CA ARG A 72 4.46 -18.69 -17.66
C ARG A 72 4.89 -19.63 -18.78
N THR A 73 5.92 -20.44 -18.56
CA THR A 73 6.40 -21.42 -19.54
C THR A 73 5.57 -22.70 -19.59
N ASN A 74 4.89 -23.05 -18.51
CA ASN A 74 3.99 -24.19 -18.46
C ASN A 74 2.57 -23.72 -18.79
N ALA A 75 2.13 -23.94 -20.03
CA ALA A 75 0.71 -23.79 -20.36
C ALA A 75 -0.11 -24.79 -19.51
N ALA A 76 -1.04 -24.30 -18.70
CA ALA A 76 -1.95 -25.15 -17.95
C ALA A 76 -2.72 -26.10 -18.90
N PRO A 77 -2.88 -27.39 -18.56
CA PRO A 77 -3.85 -28.24 -19.24
C PRO A 77 -5.24 -27.63 -19.06
N ALA A 78 -5.96 -27.44 -20.16
CA ALA A 78 -7.29 -26.86 -20.16
C ALA A 78 -8.23 -27.64 -19.21
N SER A 79 -8.62 -27.02 -18.10
CA SER A 79 -9.59 -27.59 -17.17
C SER A 79 -10.95 -27.76 -17.87
N PRO A 80 -11.62 -28.92 -17.75
CA PRO A 80 -12.86 -29.25 -18.45
C PRO A 80 -14.09 -28.42 -18.02
N LEU A 81 -13.95 -27.52 -17.04
CA LEU A 81 -15.05 -26.72 -16.48
C LEU A 81 -15.54 -25.58 -17.39
N ALA A 82 -14.69 -25.07 -18.30
CA ALA A 82 -15.10 -24.05 -19.28
C ALA A 82 -16.26 -24.54 -20.18
N LYS A 83 -16.30 -25.83 -20.50
CA LYS A 83 -17.38 -26.45 -21.31
C LYS A 83 -18.72 -26.61 -20.57
N ARG A 84 -18.78 -26.36 -19.26
CA ARG A 84 -20.02 -26.49 -18.45
C ARG A 84 -20.70 -25.14 -18.23
N LEU A 85 -19.95 -24.04 -18.17
CA LEU A 85 -20.49 -22.68 -18.02
C LEU A 85 -21.24 -22.19 -19.28
N GLU A 86 -20.83 -22.58 -20.49
CA GLU A 86 -21.55 -22.20 -21.71
C GLU A 86 -22.93 -22.88 -21.86
N ARG A 87 -23.24 -23.89 -21.04
CA ARG A 87 -24.50 -24.65 -21.13
C ARG A 87 -25.61 -24.19 -20.18
N GLY A 88 -25.32 -23.31 -19.22
CA GLY A 88 -26.22 -23.01 -18.10
C GLY A 88 -26.91 -21.65 -18.10
N GLY A 89 -26.50 -20.71 -18.94
CA GLY A 89 -26.87 -19.29 -18.81
C GLY A 89 -28.02 -18.83 -19.70
N MET A 90 -29.18 -19.50 -19.71
CA MET A 90 -30.33 -19.01 -20.47
C MET A 90 -31.64 -19.40 -19.79
N LYS A 91 -32.12 -18.55 -18.85
CA LYS A 91 -33.54 -18.21 -18.63
C LYS A 91 -33.76 -17.37 -17.36
N ARG A 92 -34.61 -16.36 -17.52
CA ARG A 92 -35.23 -15.42 -16.55
C ARG A 92 -34.38 -14.15 -16.34
N SER A 93 -34.88 -12.94 -16.63
CA SER A 93 -36.22 -12.44 -16.34
C SER A 93 -36.59 -11.26 -17.24
N ALA A 94 -37.72 -11.37 -17.95
CA ALA A 94 -38.49 -10.24 -18.46
C ALA A 94 -39.72 -10.10 -17.56
N ALA A 95 -39.86 -8.97 -16.88
CA ALA A 95 -41.11 -8.34 -16.44
C ALA A 95 -40.82 -7.37 -15.28
N ALA A 96 -40.98 -6.08 -15.54
CA ALA A 96 -41.71 -5.10 -14.71
C ALA A 96 -41.17 -3.70 -14.98
N GLU A 97 -41.67 -3.11 -16.06
CA GLU A 97 -41.66 -1.67 -16.29
C GLU A 97 -43.08 -1.17 -16.00
N THR A 98 -43.24 -0.20 -15.10
CA THR A 98 -44.11 1.01 -15.20
C THR A 98 -44.44 1.63 -13.83
N GLY A 99 -44.38 2.98 -13.76
CA GLY A 99 -44.94 3.81 -12.67
C GLY A 99 -43.93 4.79 -12.06
N ARG A 100 -43.46 5.82 -12.76
CA ARG A 100 -44.04 7.18 -12.94
C ARG A 100 -43.76 8.19 -11.80
N ALA A 101 -42.88 9.13 -12.16
CA ALA A 101 -42.89 10.59 -11.91
C ALA A 101 -42.65 11.18 -10.51
N GLY A 102 -41.62 12.04 -10.45
CA GLY A 102 -41.47 13.17 -9.54
C GLY A 102 -40.41 14.14 -10.07
N ARG A 103 -40.83 15.34 -10.49
CA ARG A 103 -40.04 16.42 -11.11
C ARG A 103 -39.29 17.28 -10.08
N GLY A 104 -38.20 17.91 -10.54
CA GLY A 104 -37.61 19.17 -10.02
C GLY A 104 -36.11 19.24 -10.35
N ALA A 105 -35.67 19.79 -11.49
CA ALA A 105 -35.30 21.21 -11.72
C ALA A 105 -34.38 21.77 -10.61
N ALA A 106 -33.23 22.39 -10.82
CA ALA A 106 -32.67 23.16 -11.94
C ALA A 106 -31.13 23.21 -11.77
N LYS A 107 -30.32 23.11 -12.84
CA LYS A 107 -29.67 24.23 -13.58
C LYS A 107 -28.40 24.78 -12.91
N GLY A 108 -27.28 24.75 -13.65
CA GLY A 108 -26.15 25.64 -13.39
C GLY A 108 -24.77 25.10 -13.76
N ARG A 109 -24.47 25.07 -15.06
CA ARG A 109 -23.13 24.80 -15.61
C ARG A 109 -22.46 26.14 -15.91
N ALA A 110 -21.34 26.45 -15.28
CA ALA A 110 -20.28 27.39 -15.71
C ALA A 110 -19.14 27.31 -14.67
N ALA A 111 -18.08 26.55 -14.90
CA ALA A 111 -16.92 26.87 -15.74
C ALA A 111 -15.98 27.94 -15.15
N ALA A 112 -14.83 27.46 -14.66
CA ALA A 112 -13.48 27.94 -14.93
C ALA A 112 -13.10 29.39 -14.57
N LYS A 113 -12.41 29.50 -13.42
CA LYS A 113 -11.27 30.40 -13.08
C LYS A 113 -11.05 30.20 -11.57
N SER A 114 -10.03 29.51 -11.07
CA SER A 114 -8.61 29.64 -11.35
C SER A 114 -7.90 28.30 -11.16
N ALA A 115 -7.42 27.72 -12.26
CA ALA A 115 -6.56 26.55 -12.29
C ALA A 115 -5.17 27.01 -12.74
N ALA A 116 -4.41 27.56 -11.81
CA ALA A 116 -2.97 27.77 -11.92
C ALA A 116 -2.42 27.55 -10.51
N ASP A 117 -1.46 26.62 -10.38
CA ASP A 117 -0.81 26.17 -9.13
C ASP A 117 -1.54 25.19 -8.19
N GLN A 118 -2.40 24.31 -8.69
CA GLN A 118 -2.65 23.05 -7.96
C GLN A 118 -1.71 21.98 -8.53
N PRO A 119 -0.68 21.52 -7.78
CA PRO A 119 0.16 20.41 -8.24
C PRO A 119 -0.77 19.23 -8.54
N GLU A 120 -0.69 18.70 -9.76
CA GLU A 120 -1.52 17.56 -10.16
C GLU A 120 -1.38 16.45 -9.12
N GLU A 121 -2.52 15.94 -8.62
CA GLU A 121 -2.47 14.95 -7.56
C GLU A 121 -1.63 13.75 -8.00
N PRO A 122 -0.54 13.43 -7.27
CA PRO A 122 0.40 12.43 -7.71
C PRO A 122 -0.28 11.06 -7.78
N GLY A 123 0.07 10.26 -8.79
CA GLY A 123 -0.64 9.01 -9.10
C GLY A 123 -0.77 8.03 -7.93
N TRP A 124 0.22 7.97 -7.04
CA TRP A 124 0.17 7.12 -5.84
C TRP A 124 -0.97 7.49 -4.88
N LEU A 125 -1.36 8.77 -4.82
CA LEU A 125 -2.47 9.23 -3.98
C LEU A 125 -3.82 8.77 -4.55
N ARG A 126 -3.92 8.63 -5.88
CA ARG A 126 -5.11 8.12 -6.58
C ARG A 126 -5.29 6.62 -6.38
N ASP A 127 -4.17 5.89 -6.25
CA ASP A 127 -4.15 4.45 -6.00
C ASP A 127 -4.56 4.09 -4.56
N LEU A 128 -4.58 5.05 -3.63
CA LEU A 128 -5.07 4.83 -2.27
C LEU A 128 -6.59 4.73 -2.20
N SER A 129 -7.08 3.93 -1.24
CA SER A 129 -8.50 3.90 -0.88
C SER A 129 -9.00 5.30 -0.45
N PRO A 130 -10.29 5.62 -0.61
CA PRO A 130 -10.81 6.94 -0.25
C PRO A 130 -10.50 7.41 1.19
N PRO A 131 -10.60 6.55 2.24
CA PRO A 131 -10.21 6.94 3.59
C PRO A 131 -8.71 7.24 3.74
N GLN A 132 -7.85 6.43 3.12
CA GLN A 132 -6.40 6.63 3.17
C GLN A 132 -5.99 7.88 2.41
N ARG A 133 -6.63 8.18 1.29
CA ARG A 133 -6.40 9.39 0.49
C ARG A 133 -6.72 10.65 1.29
N GLY A 134 -7.88 10.67 1.96
CA GLY A 134 -8.27 11.78 2.84
C GLY A 134 -7.31 11.96 4.01
N ARG A 135 -6.84 10.85 4.62
CA ARG A 135 -5.80 10.90 5.67
C ARG A 135 -4.47 11.44 5.13
N ALA A 136 -4.01 10.95 3.98
CA ALA A 136 -2.76 11.38 3.36
C ALA A 136 -2.76 12.88 3.05
N ARG A 137 -3.84 13.41 2.47
CA ARG A 137 -3.96 14.86 2.20
C ARG A 137 -3.84 15.70 3.47
N ARG A 138 -4.54 15.33 4.55
CA ARG A 138 -4.46 16.05 5.84
C ARG A 138 -3.07 16.00 6.46
N LEU A 139 -2.36 14.88 6.31
CA LEU A 139 -1.00 14.74 6.82
C LEU A 139 0.01 15.54 5.99
N ILE A 140 -0.14 15.55 4.66
CA ILE A 140 0.68 16.39 3.77
C ILE A 140 0.48 17.85 4.12
N GLU A 141 -0.77 18.31 4.21
CA GLU A 141 -1.12 19.68 4.58
C GLU A 141 -0.51 20.07 5.94
N ARG A 142 -0.59 19.19 6.93
CA ARG A 142 -0.02 19.43 8.26
C ARG A 142 1.50 19.55 8.23
N LEU A 143 2.19 18.58 7.63
CA LEU A 143 3.65 18.61 7.52
C LEU A 143 4.14 19.81 6.70
N THR A 144 3.43 20.20 5.64
CA THR A 144 3.74 21.42 4.88
C THR A 144 3.50 22.68 5.71
N GLY A 145 2.46 22.70 6.55
CA GLY A 145 2.23 23.79 7.52
C GLY A 145 3.37 23.92 8.54
N ASP A 146 4.03 22.82 8.87
CA ASP A 146 5.21 22.76 9.74
C ASP A 146 6.54 23.00 8.97
N ASP A 147 6.48 23.53 7.75
CA ASP A 147 7.61 23.82 6.84
C ASP A 147 8.47 22.60 6.45
N VAL A 148 7.86 21.41 6.44
CA VAL A 148 8.52 20.18 6.01
C VAL A 148 8.51 20.10 4.48
N GLY A 149 9.64 20.46 3.86
CA GLY A 149 9.78 20.53 2.40
C GLY A 149 9.53 19.23 1.62
N ASP A 150 9.62 18.06 2.27
CA ASP A 150 9.40 16.74 1.64
C ASP A 150 8.18 15.98 2.19
N ALA A 151 7.16 16.71 2.67
CA ALA A 151 5.95 16.14 3.27
C ALA A 151 5.32 15.01 2.44
N ALA A 152 5.14 15.22 1.13
CA ALA A 152 4.52 14.22 0.25
C ALA A 152 5.32 12.92 0.15
N SER A 153 6.66 12.98 0.13
CA SER A 153 7.47 11.77 0.07
C SER A 153 7.53 11.04 1.40
N ILE A 154 7.51 11.76 2.53
CA ILE A 154 7.39 11.15 3.88
C ILE A 154 6.10 10.33 3.95
N ILE A 155 4.96 10.93 3.57
CA ILE A 155 3.66 10.24 3.60
C ILE A 155 3.62 9.07 2.61
N ARG A 156 4.18 9.24 1.41
CA ARG A 156 4.28 8.14 0.44
C ARG A 156 5.09 6.97 1.01
N ARG A 157 6.24 7.26 1.64
CA ARG A 157 7.10 6.22 2.24
C ARG A 157 6.41 5.50 3.40
N ASP A 158 5.60 6.21 4.17
CA ASP A 158 4.82 5.63 5.27
C ASP A 158 3.69 4.72 4.77
N LEU A 159 2.90 5.20 3.81
CA LEU A 159 1.71 4.48 3.34
C LEU A 159 2.01 3.41 2.31
N VAL A 160 3.11 3.53 1.56
CA VAL A 160 3.48 2.63 0.45
C VAL A 160 4.80 1.89 0.70
N GLY A 161 5.70 2.46 1.52
CA GLY A 161 7.08 2.01 1.62
C GLY A 161 7.36 0.86 2.60
N ASP A 162 6.41 0.44 3.42
CA ASP A 162 6.61 -0.48 4.56
C ASP A 162 7.64 0.06 5.59
N VAL A 163 7.88 1.38 5.61
CA VAL A 163 8.77 2.06 6.57
C VAL A 163 7.92 3.04 7.38
N PRO A 164 8.00 3.08 8.72
CA PRO A 164 7.22 4.00 9.55
C PRO A 164 7.79 5.44 9.46
N ALA A 165 7.74 6.03 8.26
CA ALA A 165 8.42 7.28 7.94
C ALA A 165 7.83 8.48 8.68
N ILE A 166 6.53 8.49 8.99
CA ILE A 166 5.94 9.58 9.79
C ILE A 166 6.41 9.49 11.23
N ALA A 167 6.48 8.28 11.80
CA ALA A 167 6.99 8.09 13.16
C ALA A 167 8.48 8.44 13.25
N ALA A 168 9.29 8.07 12.25
CA ALA A 168 10.69 8.46 12.19
C ALA A 168 10.85 9.99 12.15
N HIS A 169 10.08 10.68 11.30
CA HIS A 169 10.09 12.13 11.22
C HIS A 169 9.66 12.79 12.54
N ALA A 170 8.60 12.27 13.19
CA ALA A 170 8.16 12.77 14.49
C ALA A 170 9.26 12.65 15.56
N ILE A 171 9.97 11.51 15.58
CA ILE A 171 11.11 11.31 16.49
C ILE A 171 12.23 12.30 16.17
N GLU A 172 12.61 12.45 14.90
CA GLU A 172 13.66 13.39 14.47
C GLU A 172 13.34 14.83 14.87
N GLN A 173 12.11 15.29 14.63
CA GLN A 173 11.67 16.64 15.01
C GLN A 173 11.74 16.85 16.53
N ARG A 174 11.28 15.87 17.31
CA ARG A 174 11.34 15.94 18.77
C ARG A 174 12.78 15.92 19.30
N LEU A 175 13.68 15.18 18.66
CA LEU A 175 15.09 15.16 19.01
C LEU A 175 15.79 16.48 18.62
N ALA A 176 15.44 17.07 17.48
CA ALA A 176 15.98 18.36 17.05
C ALA A 176 15.54 19.53 17.96
N ALA A 177 14.37 19.40 18.60
CA ALA A 177 13.87 20.37 19.57
C ALA A 177 14.56 20.28 20.96
N LEU A 178 15.39 19.26 21.19
CA LEU A 178 16.17 19.16 22.43
C LEU A 178 17.30 20.21 22.45
N PRO A 179 17.65 20.73 23.63
CA PRO A 179 18.81 21.62 23.75
C PRO A 179 20.12 20.85 23.51
N ALA A 180 21.19 21.58 23.16
CA ALA A 180 22.48 20.97 22.84
C ALA A 180 23.12 20.19 24.01
N ASP A 181 22.74 20.51 25.25
CA ASP A 181 23.16 19.84 26.48
C ASP A 181 22.19 18.72 26.92
N ALA A 182 21.32 18.26 26.02
CA ALA A 182 20.34 17.25 26.34
C ALA A 182 20.98 15.94 26.84
N THR A 183 20.46 15.47 27.96
CA THR A 183 20.89 14.23 28.60
C THR A 183 20.32 13.01 27.87
N PRO A 184 21.00 11.84 27.95
CA PRO A 184 20.43 10.58 27.47
C PRO A 184 19.05 10.27 28.04
N ALA A 185 18.78 10.69 29.29
CA ALA A 185 17.47 10.56 29.92
C ALA A 185 16.35 11.32 29.21
N GLN A 186 16.64 12.47 28.59
CA GLN A 186 15.67 13.23 27.79
C GLN A 186 15.38 12.53 26.46
N VAL A 187 16.40 12.00 25.79
CA VAL A 187 16.26 11.19 24.57
C VAL A 187 15.42 9.94 24.85
N VAL A 188 15.76 9.19 25.90
CA VAL A 188 15.03 8.00 26.35
C VAL A 188 13.55 8.33 26.61
N ARG A 189 13.25 9.50 27.20
CA ARG A 189 11.86 9.92 27.43
C ARG A 189 11.09 10.14 26.13
N ILE A 190 11.70 10.76 25.12
CA ILE A 190 11.06 10.96 23.81
C ILE A 190 10.75 9.61 23.16
N LEU A 191 11.71 8.67 23.20
CA LEU A 191 11.51 7.33 22.64
C LEU A 191 10.45 6.53 23.39
N ALA A 192 10.40 6.66 24.73
CA ALA A 192 9.44 5.96 25.59
C ALA A 192 8.01 6.50 25.49
N ASP A 193 7.83 7.79 25.21
CA ASP A 193 6.52 8.45 25.08
C ASP A 193 5.68 7.84 23.94
N GLY A 194 6.36 7.31 22.91
CA GLY A 194 5.72 6.42 21.92
C GLY A 194 4.63 7.07 21.08
N SER A 195 4.54 8.40 21.03
CA SER A 195 3.45 9.08 20.34
C SER A 195 3.77 10.53 19.97
N ASP A 196 3.10 11.00 18.93
CA ASP A 196 3.06 12.40 18.56
C ASP A 196 1.61 12.76 18.22
N ASP A 197 0.98 13.55 19.10
CA ASP A 197 -0.43 13.94 18.97
C ASP A 197 -0.65 14.91 17.82
N ALA A 198 0.35 15.75 17.51
CA ALA A 198 0.26 16.70 16.41
C ALA A 198 0.16 15.95 15.08
N LEU A 199 0.93 14.88 14.89
CA LEU A 199 0.88 14.04 13.68
C LEU A 199 -0.11 12.87 13.80
N GLY A 200 -0.67 12.64 15.00
CA GLY A 200 -1.60 11.54 15.26
C GLY A 200 -0.97 10.16 15.05
N VAL A 201 0.33 10.03 15.37
CA VAL A 201 1.09 8.79 15.21
C VAL A 201 1.52 8.22 16.55
N ARG A 202 1.68 6.90 16.59
CA ARG A 202 2.20 6.18 17.74
C ARG A 202 3.31 5.24 17.27
N TRP A 203 4.34 5.10 18.09
CA TRP A 203 5.43 4.18 17.87
C TRP A 203 5.73 3.39 19.12
N ARG A 204 6.45 2.28 18.92
CA ARG A 204 7.02 1.47 19.98
C ARG A 204 8.37 0.96 19.51
N ILE A 205 9.31 0.85 20.43
CA ILE A 205 10.61 0.26 20.13
C ILE A 205 10.46 -1.25 20.21
N VAL A 206 11.03 -1.95 19.22
CA VAL A 206 11.04 -3.41 19.16
C VAL A 206 12.46 -3.92 18.95
N ASP A 207 12.72 -5.16 19.35
CA ASP A 207 13.94 -5.87 19.00
C ASP A 207 13.92 -6.41 17.55
N GLY A 208 14.98 -7.10 17.15
CA GLY A 208 15.08 -7.71 15.81
C GLY A 208 14.02 -8.78 15.52
N ASP A 209 13.39 -9.32 16.56
CA ASP A 209 12.30 -10.30 16.47
C ASP A 209 10.90 -9.65 16.54
N GLY A 210 10.84 -8.31 16.60
CA GLY A 210 9.59 -7.55 16.69
C GLY A 210 8.97 -7.51 18.10
N ARG A 211 9.66 -8.01 19.13
CA ARG A 211 9.18 -7.97 20.51
C ARG A 211 9.32 -6.57 21.08
N PRO A 212 8.32 -6.04 21.81
CA PRO A 212 8.41 -4.71 22.40
C PRO A 212 9.55 -4.61 23.41
N ILE A 213 10.38 -3.58 23.26
CA ILE A 213 11.34 -3.16 24.26
C ILE A 213 10.65 -2.12 25.14
N VAL A 214 10.42 -2.47 26.40
CA VAL A 214 9.86 -1.55 27.39
C VAL A 214 10.98 -0.61 27.85
N ILE A 215 10.86 0.66 27.51
CA ILE A 215 11.76 1.70 27.96
C ILE A 215 11.12 2.38 29.17
N GLU A 216 11.61 2.04 30.36
CA GLU A 216 11.20 2.77 31.56
C GLU A 216 11.90 4.13 31.61
N PRO A 217 11.17 5.26 31.61
CA PRO A 217 11.80 6.54 31.83
C PRO A 217 12.42 6.57 33.24
N PRO A 218 13.59 7.19 33.42
CA PRO A 218 14.24 7.23 34.73
C PRO A 218 13.29 7.84 35.76
N LYS A 219 13.03 7.09 36.84
CA LYS A 219 12.20 7.53 37.97
C LYS A 219 12.77 8.82 38.54
N GLY A 220 12.03 9.92 38.44
CA GLY A 220 12.36 11.18 39.15
C GLY A 220 12.12 12.47 38.38
N ALA A 221 12.01 12.45 37.05
CA ALA A 221 11.80 13.67 36.28
C ALA A 221 10.31 13.96 36.08
N ARG A 222 9.65 14.49 37.11
CA ARG A 222 8.32 15.08 36.97
C ARG A 222 8.39 16.21 35.92
N ARG A 223 7.45 16.19 34.96
CA ARG A 223 7.21 17.32 34.05
C ARG A 223 6.98 18.57 34.92
N ARG A 224 7.91 19.53 34.88
CA ARG A 224 7.57 20.90 35.26
C ARG A 224 6.76 21.46 34.09
N THR A 225 5.46 21.56 34.30
CA THR A 225 4.53 22.35 33.49
C THR A 225 4.87 23.82 33.59
#